data_AF-A0A818NRZ1-F1
#
_entry.id   AF-A0A818NRZ1-F1
#
_cell.length_a   1.000
_cell.length_b   1.000
_cell.length_c   1.000
_cell.angle_alpha   90.00
_cell.angle_beta   90.00
_cell.angle_gamma   90.00
#
_symmetry.space_group_name_H-M   'P 1'
#
loop_
_entity.id
_entity.type
_entity.pdbx_description
1 polymer ?
#
loop_
_entity_poly.entity_id
_entity_poly.type
_entity_poly.pdbx_seq_one_letter_code
_entity_poly.pdbx_strand_id
1 'polypeptide(L)'
;QGWNIEYLYRLLRTVADADIVHEIISNETIEPEKTNCFELTEDGRFLTSVHPSKARYLICWELSPLLKTASHYLPDLIREGSSKGTGIQRIINNESIFDFLKKEENKKMAHNFNEAMTSLSSYNSQYIVNSVDFGRFNTIVDIGGGLGSLLSHILEKYLNLSKEYIPLNNLFSQTIKTKHDNRISTITTDINISNELNSNGVETILYRIYIKI
;
A
#
# COMPACT_ATOMS: atom_id res chain seq x y z
N GLN A 1 -30.72 5.06 -6.51
CA GLN A 1 -31.17 3.79 -5.90
C GLN A 1 -31.31 4.03 -4.41
N GLY A 2 -32.49 3.76 -3.84
CA GLY A 2 -32.70 3.81 -2.39
C GLY A 2 -32.13 2.56 -1.72
N TRP A 3 -31.64 2.71 -0.50
CA TRP A 3 -31.16 1.59 0.31
C TRP A 3 -32.34 0.78 0.85
N ASN A 4 -32.21 -0.56 0.89
CA ASN A 4 -33.15 -1.39 1.64
C ASN A 4 -32.81 -1.26 3.12
N ILE A 5 -33.71 -0.64 3.89
CA ILE A 5 -33.47 -0.29 5.30
C ILE A 5 -33.31 -1.52 6.20
N GLU A 6 -34.04 -2.60 5.93
CA GLU A 6 -33.95 -3.84 6.71
C GLU A 6 -32.59 -4.53 6.51
N TYR A 7 -32.12 -4.61 5.26
CA TYR A 7 -30.80 -5.18 4.96
C TYR A 7 -29.66 -4.31 5.47
N LEU A 8 -29.79 -2.98 5.38
CA LEU A 8 -28.80 -2.06 5.94
C LEU A 8 -28.72 -2.21 7.45
N TYR A 9 -29.85 -2.28 8.15
CA TYR A 9 -29.88 -2.49 9.60
C TYR A 9 -29.24 -3.83 9.99
N ARG A 10 -29.57 -4.93 9.29
CA ARG A 10 -28.94 -6.24 9.53
C ARG A 10 -27.43 -6.22 9.28
N LEU A 11 -26.98 -5.51 8.25
CA LEU A 11 -25.55 -5.32 7.99
C LEU A 11 -24.88 -4.54 9.12
N LEU A 12 -25.46 -3.42 9.55
CA LEU A 12 -24.92 -2.60 10.65
C LEU A 12 -24.87 -3.39 11.96
N ARG A 13 -25.86 -4.25 12.23
CA ARG A 13 -25.82 -5.21 13.36
C ARG A 13 -24.65 -6.19 13.26
N THR A 14 -24.41 -6.78 12.09
CA THR A 14 -23.22 -7.65 11.88
C THR A 14 -21.91 -6.89 12.04
N VAL A 15 -21.84 -5.64 11.57
CA VAL A 15 -20.66 -4.77 11.72
C VAL A 15 -20.47 -4.36 13.18
N ALA A 16 -21.56 -4.23 13.95
CA ALA A 16 -21.51 -3.99 15.39
C ALA A 16 -20.99 -5.21 16.16
N ASP A 17 -21.40 -6.42 15.77
CA ASP A 17 -20.87 -7.66 16.36
C ASP A 17 -19.36 -7.83 16.08
N ALA A 18 -18.83 -7.16 15.04
CA ALA A 18 -17.40 -7.09 14.72
C ALA A 18 -16.66 -5.91 15.38
N ASP A 19 -17.32 -5.19 16.30
CA ASP A 19 -16.79 -4.04 17.05
C ASP A 19 -16.29 -2.87 16.18
N ILE A 20 -16.89 -2.68 14.99
CA ILE A 20 -16.57 -1.57 14.08
C ILE A 20 -17.51 -0.37 14.28
N VAL A 21 -18.76 -0.65 14.64
CA VAL A 21 -19.73 0.36 15.07
C VAL A 21 -20.40 -0.12 16.35
N HIS A 22 -21.06 0.76 17.09
CA HIS A 22 -22.00 0.30 18.10
C HIS A 22 -23.35 0.98 17.94
N GLU A 23 -24.39 0.24 18.29
CA GLU A 23 -25.76 0.71 18.24
C GLU A 23 -26.05 1.59 19.46
N ILE A 24 -26.54 2.81 19.22
CA ILE A 24 -26.95 3.74 20.26
C ILE A 24 -28.38 3.41 20.65
N ILE A 25 -28.53 2.73 21.79
CA ILE A 25 -29.86 2.42 22.35
C ILE A 25 -30.33 3.64 23.14
N SER A 26 -31.30 4.37 22.60
CA SER A 26 -31.95 5.47 23.34
C SER A 26 -32.82 4.89 24.46
N ASN A 27 -32.43 5.12 25.71
CA ASN A 27 -33.18 4.70 26.90
C ASN A 27 -34.36 5.62 27.25
N GLU A 28 -34.62 6.65 26.44
CA GLU A 28 -35.69 7.61 26.71
C GLU A 28 -36.98 7.24 25.97
N THR A 29 -38.08 7.36 26.70
CA THR A 29 -39.49 7.16 26.35
C THR A 29 -40.02 8.27 25.43
N ILE A 30 -39.24 8.71 24.45
CA ILE A 30 -39.61 9.81 23.56
C ILE A 30 -39.63 9.30 22.12
N GLU A 31 -40.87 9.20 21.65
CA GLU A 31 -41.38 9.08 20.27
C GLU A 31 -41.13 7.80 19.44
N PRO A 32 -42.15 7.34 18.67
CA PRO A 32 -42.13 6.06 17.96
C PRO A 32 -41.32 6.05 16.65
N GLU A 33 -40.66 7.15 16.31
CA GLU A 33 -39.84 7.29 15.10
C GLU A 33 -38.34 7.08 15.38
N LYS A 34 -38.01 6.18 16.31
CA LYS A 34 -36.62 5.80 16.63
C LYS A 34 -35.92 5.23 15.40
N THR A 35 -35.16 6.09 14.71
CA THR A 35 -34.13 5.65 13.78
C THR A 35 -33.04 4.99 14.62
N ASN A 36 -32.78 3.70 14.42
CA ASN A 36 -31.64 3.02 15.05
C ASN A 36 -30.36 3.72 14.61
N CYS A 37 -29.63 4.30 15.56
CA CYS A 37 -28.41 5.03 15.31
C CYS A 37 -27.21 4.14 15.58
N PHE A 38 -26.16 4.32 14.78
CA PHE A 38 -24.87 3.64 14.96
C PHE A 38 -23.77 4.69 14.97
N GLU A 39 -22.78 4.52 15.84
CA GLU A 39 -21.57 5.33 15.85
C GLU A 39 -20.31 4.47 15.68
N LEU A 40 -19.24 5.08 15.16
CA LEU A 40 -17.96 4.40 14.96
C LEU A 40 -17.27 4.13 16.30
N THR A 41 -16.81 2.90 16.50
CA THR A 41 -15.91 2.55 17.60
C THR A 41 -14.49 3.07 17.33
N GLU A 42 -13.54 2.80 18.24
CA GLU A 42 -12.13 3.09 17.98
C GLU A 42 -11.59 2.33 16.77
N ASP A 43 -11.92 1.05 16.66
CA ASP A 43 -11.55 0.18 15.54
C ASP A 43 -12.21 0.63 14.23
N GLY A 44 -13.48 1.07 14.30
CA GLY A 44 -14.17 1.65 13.16
C GLY A 44 -13.50 2.88 12.58
N ARG A 45 -12.80 3.70 13.40
CA ARG A 45 -12.09 4.88 12.92
C ARG A 45 -10.95 4.51 11.95
N PHE A 46 -10.32 3.34 12.09
CA PHE A 46 -9.29 2.86 11.15
C PHE A 46 -9.81 2.65 9.72
N LEU A 47 -11.12 2.44 9.56
CA LEU A 47 -11.77 2.24 8.25
C LEU A 47 -12.13 3.56 7.54
N THR A 48 -11.94 4.71 8.21
CA THR A 48 -12.21 6.03 7.62
C THR A 48 -11.08 6.50 6.70
N SER A 49 -11.39 7.37 5.73
CA SER A 49 -10.37 7.96 4.82
C SER A 49 -9.46 8.98 5.48
N VAL A 50 -9.87 9.50 6.62
CA VAL A 50 -9.13 10.54 7.34
C VAL A 50 -8.15 9.97 8.37
N HIS A 51 -8.25 8.67 8.69
CA HIS A 51 -7.38 8.07 9.68
C HIS A 51 -5.92 7.99 9.20
N PRO A 52 -4.94 8.46 10.00
CA PRO A 52 -3.54 8.52 9.57
C PRO A 52 -2.93 7.16 9.17
N SER A 53 -3.40 6.06 9.78
CA SER A 53 -2.90 4.72 9.45
C SER A 53 -3.27 4.26 8.04
N LYS A 54 -4.31 4.85 7.42
CA LYS A 54 -4.81 4.46 6.09
C LYS A 54 -5.17 2.97 5.96
N ALA A 55 -5.43 2.27 7.07
CA ALA A 55 -5.69 0.83 7.11
C ALA A 55 -6.86 0.38 6.22
N ARG A 56 -7.89 1.23 6.05
CA ARG A 56 -8.99 1.00 5.10
C ARG A 56 -8.52 0.58 3.70
N TYR A 57 -7.41 1.15 3.22
CA TYR A 57 -6.97 0.98 1.84
C TYR A 57 -6.32 -0.38 1.67
N LEU A 58 -5.60 -0.85 2.69
CA LEU A 58 -5.09 -2.21 2.75
C LEU A 58 -6.25 -3.22 2.71
N ILE A 59 -7.28 -3.03 3.54
CA ILE A 59 -8.46 -3.91 3.54
C ILE A 59 -9.16 -3.88 2.18
N CYS A 60 -9.34 -2.69 1.58
CA CYS A 60 -9.95 -2.55 0.26
C CYS A 60 -9.12 -3.21 -0.86
N TRP A 61 -7.80 -3.26 -0.72
CA TRP A 61 -6.91 -3.94 -1.65
C TRP A 61 -6.97 -5.46 -1.46
N GLU A 62 -6.75 -5.96 -0.24
CA GLU A 62 -6.77 -7.39 0.11
C GLU A 62 -8.11 -8.06 -0.22
N LEU A 63 -9.22 -7.37 0.04
CA LEU A 63 -10.57 -7.84 -0.26
C LEU A 63 -11.07 -7.39 -1.64
N SER A 64 -10.19 -6.89 -2.52
CA SER A 64 -10.58 -6.48 -3.86
C SER A 64 -11.10 -7.66 -4.68
N PRO A 65 -11.99 -7.42 -5.67
CA PRO A 65 -12.46 -8.47 -6.57
C PRO A 65 -11.31 -9.19 -7.29
N LEU A 66 -10.22 -8.48 -7.59
CA LEU A 66 -9.04 -9.05 -8.23
C LEU A 66 -8.37 -10.10 -7.33
N LEU A 67 -7.98 -9.73 -6.10
CA LEU A 67 -7.31 -10.66 -5.19
C LEU A 67 -8.22 -11.79 -4.73
N LYS A 68 -9.50 -11.48 -4.47
CA LYS A 68 -10.52 -12.49 -4.15
C LYS A 68 -10.63 -13.53 -5.25
N THR A 69 -10.78 -13.11 -6.52
CA THR A 69 -10.93 -14.07 -7.62
C THR A 69 -9.62 -14.81 -7.91
N ALA A 70 -8.48 -14.12 -7.82
CA ALA A 70 -7.16 -14.74 -7.93
C ALA A 70 -6.94 -15.84 -6.88
N SER A 71 -7.45 -15.66 -5.66
CA SER A 71 -7.34 -16.65 -4.58
C SER A 71 -8.03 -17.99 -4.90
N HIS A 72 -9.02 -18.00 -5.78
CA HIS A 72 -9.69 -19.23 -6.20
C HIS A 72 -8.77 -20.18 -6.97
N TYR A 73 -7.64 -19.69 -7.52
CA TYR A 73 -6.63 -20.51 -8.17
C TYR A 73 -5.63 -21.16 -7.20
N LEU A 74 -5.72 -20.89 -5.89
CA LEU A 74 -4.81 -21.48 -4.91
C LEU A 74 -4.71 -23.01 -4.98
N PRO A 75 -5.80 -23.78 -5.13
CA PRO A 75 -5.71 -25.24 -5.28
C PRO A 75 -4.89 -25.67 -6.50
N ASP A 76 -5.01 -24.97 -7.63
CA ASP A 76 -4.27 -25.29 -8.85
C ASP A 76 -2.80 -24.93 -8.70
N LEU A 77 -2.50 -23.78 -8.07
CA LEU A 77 -1.13 -23.35 -7.78
C LEU A 77 -0.42 -24.34 -6.85
N ILE A 78 -1.13 -24.97 -5.90
CA ILE A 78 -0.57 -26.00 -5.03
C ILE A 78 -0.26 -27.29 -5.81
N ARG A 79 -1.13 -27.70 -6.74
CA ARG A 79 -0.98 -28.95 -7.49
C ARG A 79 0.05 -28.85 -8.62
N GLU A 80 0.06 -27.73 -9.33
CA GLU A 80 0.79 -27.56 -10.60
C GLU A 80 1.97 -26.59 -10.48
N GLY A 81 2.09 -25.90 -9.34
CA GLY A 81 3.01 -24.78 -9.16
C GLY A 81 2.57 -23.53 -9.92
N SER A 82 3.45 -22.53 -9.98
CA SER A 82 3.22 -21.25 -10.66
C SER A 82 3.74 -21.21 -12.10
N SER A 83 4.08 -22.37 -12.68
CA SER A 83 4.64 -22.48 -14.04
C SER A 83 3.71 -21.91 -15.12
N LYS A 84 2.39 -21.98 -14.89
CA LYS A 84 1.34 -21.40 -15.75
C LYS A 84 0.88 -20.00 -15.29
N GLY A 85 1.74 -19.30 -14.55
CA GLY A 85 1.43 -18.00 -13.95
C GLY A 85 0.69 -18.09 -12.62
N THR A 86 0.68 -16.95 -11.92
CA THR A 86 -0.01 -16.72 -10.65
C THR A 86 -1.52 -16.58 -10.83
N GLY A 87 -2.28 -16.65 -9.74
CA GLY A 87 -3.74 -16.43 -9.78
C GLY A 87 -4.12 -15.05 -10.34
N ILE A 88 -3.32 -14.02 -10.05
CA ILE A 88 -3.53 -12.67 -10.61
C ILE A 88 -3.31 -12.70 -12.13
N GLN A 89 -2.18 -13.24 -12.59
CA GLN A 89 -1.87 -13.33 -14.02
C GLN A 89 -2.95 -14.07 -14.81
N ARG A 90 -3.55 -15.12 -14.24
CA ARG A 90 -4.66 -15.84 -14.88
C ARG A 90 -5.91 -14.96 -15.06
N ILE A 91 -6.21 -14.08 -14.12
CA ILE A 91 -7.36 -13.16 -14.20
C ILE A 91 -7.12 -12.02 -15.18
N ILE A 92 -5.88 -11.52 -15.26
CA ILE A 92 -5.53 -10.37 -16.11
C ILE A 92 -4.92 -10.80 -17.45
N ASN A 93 -5.14 -12.05 -17.89
CA ASN A 93 -4.64 -12.60 -19.15
C ASN A 93 -3.12 -12.42 -19.36
N ASN A 94 -2.33 -12.71 -18.32
CA ASN A 94 -0.88 -12.56 -18.25
C ASN A 94 -0.36 -11.13 -18.46
N GLU A 95 -1.22 -10.12 -18.40
CA GLU A 95 -0.80 -8.72 -18.35
C GLU A 95 0.03 -8.45 -17.07
N SER A 96 0.87 -7.41 -17.11
CA SER A 96 1.48 -6.86 -15.91
C SER A 96 0.40 -6.25 -14.99
N ILE A 97 0.48 -6.51 -13.69
CA ILE A 97 -0.44 -5.89 -12.72
C ILE A 97 -0.40 -4.35 -12.80
N PHE A 98 0.76 -3.76 -13.08
CA PHE A 98 0.88 -2.31 -13.19
C PHE A 98 0.17 -1.76 -14.44
N ASP A 99 0.25 -2.48 -15.56
CA ASP A 99 -0.44 -2.05 -16.78
C ASP A 99 -1.95 -2.27 -16.66
N PHE A 100 -2.37 -3.36 -16.02
CA PHE A 100 -3.75 -3.57 -15.62
C PHE A 100 -4.28 -2.40 -14.76
N LEU A 101 -3.53 -1.97 -13.74
CA LEU A 101 -3.93 -0.87 -12.84
C LEU A 101 -3.91 0.51 -13.50
N LYS A 102 -3.14 0.72 -14.58
CA LYS A 102 -3.13 2.00 -15.33
C LYS A 102 -4.40 2.23 -16.14
N LYS A 103 -5.19 1.20 -16.40
CA LYS A 103 -6.44 1.32 -17.16
C LYS A 103 -7.47 2.16 -16.41
N GLU A 104 -8.21 3.03 -17.10
CA GLU A 104 -9.13 3.97 -16.47
C GLU A 104 -10.26 3.27 -15.69
N GLU A 105 -10.73 2.11 -16.16
CA GLU A 105 -11.70 1.28 -15.44
C GLU A 105 -11.19 0.79 -14.08
N ASN A 106 -9.87 0.72 -13.90
CA ASN A 106 -9.21 0.22 -12.70
C ASN A 106 -8.69 1.33 -11.77
N LYS A 107 -8.95 2.61 -12.08
CA LYS A 107 -8.42 3.76 -11.35
C LYS A 107 -8.68 3.73 -9.84
N LYS A 108 -9.87 3.27 -9.42
CA LYS A 108 -10.21 3.11 -8.00
C LYS A 108 -9.36 2.02 -7.33
N MET A 109 -9.12 0.92 -8.03
CA MET A 109 -8.25 -0.17 -7.55
C MET A 109 -6.80 0.29 -7.47
N ALA A 110 -6.32 1.03 -8.47
CA ALA A 110 -4.98 1.63 -8.48
C ALA A 110 -4.78 2.61 -7.32
N HIS A 111 -5.78 3.44 -7.02
CA HIS A 111 -5.74 4.32 -5.85
C HIS A 111 -5.64 3.51 -4.55
N ASN A 112 -6.49 2.50 -4.36
CA ASN A 112 -6.44 1.64 -3.18
C ASN A 112 -5.09 0.92 -3.04
N PHE A 113 -4.55 0.39 -4.15
CA PHE A 113 -3.23 -0.24 -4.20
C PHE A 113 -2.13 0.73 -3.73
N ASN A 114 -2.08 1.94 -4.30
CA ASN A 114 -1.05 2.93 -3.96
C ASN A 114 -1.13 3.37 -2.49
N GLU A 115 -2.34 3.62 -1.98
CA GLU A 115 -2.54 4.00 -0.58
C GLU A 115 -2.21 2.84 0.38
N ALA A 116 -2.57 1.60 0.02
CA ALA A 116 -2.23 0.40 0.79
C ALA A 116 -0.71 0.19 0.90
N MET A 117 -0.01 0.23 -0.25
CA MET A 117 1.45 0.07 -0.28
C MET A 117 2.17 1.19 0.47
N THR A 118 1.65 2.42 0.40
CA THR A 118 2.20 3.56 1.16
C THR A 118 2.04 3.36 2.67
N SER A 119 0.87 2.89 3.12
CA SER A 119 0.62 2.62 4.55
C SER A 119 1.57 1.54 5.09
N LEU A 120 1.67 0.41 4.40
CA LEU A 120 2.58 -0.69 4.76
C LEU A 120 4.05 -0.24 4.77
N SER A 121 4.46 0.49 3.74
CA SER A 121 5.83 1.02 3.65
C SER A 121 6.13 1.98 4.79
N SER A 122 5.19 2.85 5.17
CA SER A 122 5.39 3.80 6.27
C SER A 122 5.58 3.10 7.61
N TYR A 123 4.76 2.09 7.89
CA TYR A 123 4.90 1.27 9.11
C TYR A 123 6.28 0.60 9.17
N ASN A 124 6.69 -0.07 8.09
CA ASN A 124 7.98 -0.77 8.04
C ASN A 124 9.17 0.20 8.05
N SER A 125 9.05 1.35 7.39
CA SER A 125 10.11 2.36 7.31
C SER A 125 10.55 2.84 8.69
N GLN A 126 9.61 3.04 9.62
CA GLN A 126 9.94 3.47 10.97
C GLN A 126 10.86 2.45 11.69
N TYR A 127 10.62 1.15 11.52
CA TYR A 127 11.48 0.11 12.09
C TYR A 127 12.83 0.02 11.39
N ILE A 128 12.84 0.09 10.05
CA ILE A 128 14.07 0.02 9.23
C ILE A 128 15.00 1.17 9.59
N VAL A 129 14.47 2.39 9.64
CA VAL A 129 15.23 3.61 9.98
C VAL A 129 15.84 3.55 11.38
N ASN A 130 15.20 2.82 12.30
CA ASN A 130 15.73 2.61 13.65
C ASN A 130 16.75 1.48 13.77
N SER A 131 16.71 0.52 12.84
CA SER A 131 17.56 -0.67 12.88
C SER A 131 18.84 -0.52 12.05
N VAL A 132 18.85 0.40 11.09
CA VAL A 132 19.98 0.62 10.18
C VAL A 132 20.60 1.99 10.41
N ASP A 133 21.92 1.99 10.55
CA ASP A 133 22.73 3.20 10.55
C ASP A 133 22.92 3.68 9.10
N PHE A 134 22.00 4.53 8.64
CA PHE A 134 22.04 5.14 7.31
C PHE A 134 23.07 6.26 7.19
N GLY A 135 23.57 6.80 8.31
CA GLY A 135 24.55 7.91 8.33
C GLY A 135 25.90 7.53 7.71
N ARG A 136 26.21 6.23 7.61
CA ARG A 136 27.42 5.72 6.95
C ARG A 136 27.38 5.81 5.42
N PHE A 137 26.23 6.11 4.82
CA PHE A 137 26.07 6.16 3.37
C PHE A 137 25.99 7.61 2.88
N ASN A 138 26.78 7.92 1.85
CA ASN A 138 26.75 9.24 1.19
C ASN A 138 25.59 9.40 0.20
N THR A 139 25.10 8.27 -0.34
CA THR A 139 24.05 8.24 -1.36
C THR A 139 23.12 7.08 -1.04
N ILE A 140 21.81 7.34 -1.03
CA ILE A 140 20.77 6.32 -0.85
C ILE A 140 19.78 6.45 -2.00
N VAL A 141 19.46 5.31 -2.63
CA VAL A 141 18.51 5.23 -3.76
C VAL A 141 17.39 4.29 -3.34
N ASP A 142 16.16 4.80 -3.32
CA ASP A 142 14.96 4.02 -2.99
C ASP A 142 14.24 3.59 -4.27
N ILE A 143 14.60 2.39 -4.74
CA ILE A 143 14.12 1.82 -5.99
C ILE A 143 12.73 1.22 -5.77
N GLY A 144 11.72 1.74 -6.48
CA GLY A 144 10.34 1.33 -6.26
C GLY A 144 9.74 1.84 -4.93
N GLY A 145 10.33 2.90 -4.34
CA GLY A 145 9.91 3.48 -3.06
C GLY A 145 8.51 4.10 -3.01
N GLY A 146 7.72 3.97 -4.07
CA GLY A 146 6.38 4.54 -4.19
C GLY A 146 6.38 6.04 -3.91
N LEU A 147 5.58 6.47 -2.93
CA LEU A 147 5.49 7.87 -2.48
C LEU A 147 6.68 8.35 -1.62
N GLY A 148 7.72 7.53 -1.43
CA GLY A 148 8.96 7.94 -0.79
C GLY A 148 8.96 7.93 0.74
N SER A 149 8.16 7.04 1.34
CA SER A 149 8.01 7.00 2.81
C SER A 149 9.32 6.68 3.52
N LEU A 150 10.11 5.71 3.01
CA LEU A 150 11.39 5.34 3.62
C LEU A 150 12.38 6.50 3.62
N LEU A 151 12.58 7.14 2.48
CA LEU A 151 13.47 8.30 2.38
C LEU A 151 13.03 9.46 3.27
N SER A 152 11.72 9.69 3.39
CA SER A 152 11.18 10.72 4.28
C SER A 152 11.55 10.44 5.74
N HIS A 153 11.38 9.20 6.21
CA HIS A 153 11.75 8.82 7.58
C HIS A 153 13.27 8.85 7.82
N ILE A 154 14.08 8.44 6.83
CA ILE A 154 15.56 8.56 6.92
C ILE A 154 15.93 10.03 7.09
N LEU A 155 15.39 10.92 6.26
CA LEU A 155 15.63 12.34 6.37
C LEU A 155 15.20 12.89 7.72
N GLU A 156 13.99 12.61 8.19
CA GLU A 156 13.51 13.08 9.49
C GLU A 156 14.44 12.66 10.64
N LYS A 157 14.92 11.41 10.65
CA LYS A 157 15.84 10.95 11.70
C LYS A 157 17.19 11.65 11.65
N TYR A 158 17.81 11.73 10.47
CA TYR A 158 19.19 12.21 10.33
C TYR A 158 19.29 13.73 10.14
N LEU A 159 18.19 14.43 9.86
CA LEU A 159 18.13 15.90 9.84
C LEU A 159 17.82 16.51 11.21
N ASN A 160 17.09 15.81 12.07
CA ASN A 160 16.86 16.24 13.45
C ASN A 160 18.13 16.08 14.32
N LEU A 161 19.10 15.30 13.85
CA LEU A 161 20.41 15.11 14.46
C LEU A 161 21.44 16.07 13.83
N SER A 162 21.37 17.34 14.21
CA SER A 162 22.39 18.41 14.01
C SER A 162 22.55 19.04 12.61
N LYS A 163 22.60 20.37 12.60
CA LYS A 163 22.96 21.25 11.47
C LYS A 163 24.40 21.11 10.99
N GLU A 164 25.19 20.16 11.50
CA GLU A 164 26.65 20.20 11.36
C GLU A 164 27.27 19.01 10.65
N TYR A 165 26.62 17.85 10.54
CA TYR A 165 27.21 16.73 9.83
C TYR A 165 26.11 15.82 9.28
N ILE A 166 25.90 15.84 7.96
CA ILE A 166 25.62 14.68 7.09
C ILE A 166 25.32 15.25 5.69
N PRO A 167 26.22 15.09 4.70
CA PRO A 167 25.94 15.45 3.33
C PRO A 167 25.16 14.30 2.67
N LEU A 168 23.89 14.11 3.05
CA LEU A 168 22.91 13.37 2.24
C LEU A 168 22.54 14.28 1.05
N ASN A 169 23.51 14.48 0.17
CA ASN A 169 23.38 15.45 -0.93
C ASN A 169 22.50 14.91 -2.06
N ASN A 170 22.25 13.59 -2.09
CA ASN A 170 21.63 12.91 -3.21
C ASN A 170 20.72 11.75 -2.73
N LEU A 171 19.46 12.04 -2.40
CA LEU A 171 18.43 11.02 -2.20
C LEU A 171 17.59 10.89 -3.46
N PHE A 172 17.46 9.68 -4.00
CA PHE A 172 16.69 9.46 -5.22
C PHE A 172 15.43 8.62 -4.99
N SER A 173 14.28 9.10 -5.44
CA SER A 173 13.00 8.37 -5.41
C SER A 173 12.35 8.33 -6.79
N GLN A 174 11.42 7.41 -7.04
CA GLN A 174 10.65 7.36 -8.30
C GLN A 174 9.41 8.26 -8.31
N THR A 175 8.91 8.71 -7.16
CA THR A 175 7.71 9.58 -7.10
C THR A 175 7.66 10.39 -5.82
N ILE A 176 8.34 11.53 -5.79
CA ILE A 176 8.10 12.54 -4.76
C ILE A 176 7.79 13.89 -5.41
N LYS A 177 6.52 14.32 -5.28
CA LYS A 177 6.13 15.73 -5.21
C LYS A 177 5.88 16.10 -3.74
N THR A 178 6.90 16.06 -2.90
CA THR A 178 6.88 16.84 -1.65
C THR A 178 7.50 18.20 -1.95
N LYS A 179 6.96 19.23 -1.29
CA LYS A 179 7.44 20.61 -1.38
C LYS A 179 8.96 20.66 -1.28
N HIS A 180 9.62 21.06 -2.37
CA HIS A 180 10.97 21.63 -2.44
C HIS A 180 11.93 21.26 -1.28
N ASP A 181 12.42 20.02 -1.24
CA ASP A 181 13.69 19.71 -0.57
C ASP A 181 14.74 19.42 -1.64
N ASN A 182 15.70 20.33 -1.80
CA ASN A 182 16.73 20.26 -2.85
C ASN A 182 17.69 19.07 -2.71
N ARG A 183 17.55 18.26 -1.64
CA ARG A 183 18.35 17.05 -1.39
C ARG A 183 17.69 15.77 -1.91
N ILE A 184 16.43 15.85 -2.33
CA ILE A 184 15.70 14.74 -2.93
C ILE A 184 15.53 15.01 -4.43
N SER A 185 16.10 14.15 -5.25
CA SER A 185 15.94 14.15 -6.70
C SER A 185 15.04 12.98 -7.13
N THR A 186 13.98 13.26 -7.86
CA THR A 186 13.11 12.19 -8.38
C THR A 186 13.59 11.74 -9.76
N ILE A 187 13.83 10.44 -9.95
CA ILE A 187 14.19 9.83 -11.24
C ILE A 187 13.12 8.81 -11.59
N THR A 188 12.40 9.03 -12.69
CA THR A 188 11.45 8.07 -13.25
C THR A 188 12.12 7.29 -14.38
N THR A 189 12.30 5.98 -14.19
CA THR A 189 12.86 5.07 -15.20
C THR A 189 12.28 3.67 -15.03
N ASP A 190 12.20 2.89 -16.10
CA ASP A 190 11.80 1.49 -16.05
C ASP A 190 12.96 0.64 -15.50
N ILE A 191 12.65 -0.26 -14.57
CA ILE A 191 13.63 -1.21 -14.03
C ILE A 191 13.53 -2.49 -14.85
N ASN A 192 14.52 -2.73 -15.71
CA ASN A 192 14.64 -3.98 -16.44
C ASN A 192 15.49 -4.98 -15.64
N ILE A 193 14.88 -6.08 -15.22
CA ILE A 193 15.59 -7.20 -14.59
C ILE A 193 15.89 -8.21 -15.71
N SER A 194 17.16 -8.37 -16.06
CA SER A 194 17.62 -9.37 -17.03
C SER A 194 18.41 -10.46 -16.32
N ASN A 195 18.07 -11.72 -16.58
CA ASN A 195 18.88 -12.86 -16.14
C ASN A 195 19.98 -13.09 -17.18
N GLU A 196 21.24 -12.95 -16.80
CA GLU A 196 22.39 -13.38 -17.62
C GLU A 196 23.00 -14.64 -17.00
N LEU A 197 23.21 -15.67 -17.83
CA LEU A 197 24.02 -16.83 -17.45
C LEU A 197 25.48 -16.41 -17.49
N ASN A 198 26.20 -16.54 -16.37
CA ASN A 198 27.63 -16.32 -16.39
C ASN A 198 28.35 -17.49 -17.09
N SER A 199 29.62 -17.31 -17.44
CA SER A 199 30.44 -18.29 -18.18
C SER A 199 30.58 -19.66 -17.50
N ASN A 200 30.15 -19.78 -16.24
CA ASN A 200 30.21 -21.00 -15.44
C ASN A 200 28.83 -21.66 -15.26
N GLY A 201 27.79 -21.21 -15.99
CA GLY A 201 26.45 -21.79 -15.92
C GLY A 201 25.69 -21.48 -14.62
N VAL A 202 26.16 -20.53 -13.82
CA VAL A 202 25.46 -20.06 -12.62
C VAL A 202 24.59 -18.87 -13.03
N GLU A 203 23.28 -18.98 -12.82
CA GLU A 203 22.36 -17.84 -12.98
C GLU A 203 22.80 -16.72 -12.04
N THR A 204 23.26 -15.60 -12.61
CA THR A 204 23.58 -14.40 -11.85
C THR A 204 22.50 -13.37 -12.17
N ILE A 205 21.66 -13.05 -11.19
CA ILE A 205 20.69 -11.97 -11.32
C ILE A 205 21.48 -10.65 -11.26
N LEU A 206 21.71 -10.06 -12.44
CA LEU A 206 22.36 -8.77 -12.59
C LEU A 206 21.30 -7.66 -12.57
N TYR A 207 21.20 -6.94 -11.46
CA TYR A 207 20.39 -5.73 -11.39
C TYR A 207 21.13 -4.58 -12.09
N ARG A 208 20.80 -4.32 -13.37
CA ARG A 208 21.31 -3.15 -14.10
C ARG A 208 20.28 -2.04 -14.06
N ILE A 209 20.60 -0.96 -13.35
CA ILE A 209 19.75 0.24 -13.30
C ILE A 209 20.25 1.20 -14.37
N TYR A 210 19.47 1.36 -15.43
CA TYR A 210 19.74 2.36 -16.46
C TYR A 210 19.11 3.68 -16.05
N ILE A 211 19.94 4.58 -15.52
CA ILE A 211 19.56 5.96 -15.25
C ILE A 211 19.79 6.75 -16.54
N LYS A 212 18.71 7.12 -17.24
CA LYS A 212 18.79 8.07 -18.35
C LYS A 212 18.89 9.47 -17.73
N ILE A 213 20.09 10.05 -17.78
CA ILE A 213 20.35 11.44 -17.37
C ILE A 213 19.82 12.39 -18.44
#